data_AF-A0A398QBW9-F1
#
_entry.id   AF-A0A398QBW9-F1
#
_cell.length_a   1.000
_cell.length_b   1.000
_cell.length_c   1.000
_cell.angle_alpha   90.00
_cell.angle_beta   90.00
_cell.angle_gamma   90.00
#
_symmetry.space_group_name_H-M   'P 1'
#
loop_
_entity.id
_entity.type
_entity.pdbx_description
1 polymer ?
#
loop_
_entity_poly.entity_id
_entity_poly.type
_entity_poly.pdbx_seq_one_letter_code
_entity_poly.pdbx_strand_id
1 'polypeptide(L)'
;MVERTAVFPASRHSLYAEHRYSAAIRSGDLLFVSGQVGSREDGTPEPDFQQQVRLAFDNLHATLAAAGCTFDDIIDVTSFHTDPENQFEDIMTVKNEIFSAPPYPNWTAVGVTWLAGFDFEIKVIARIPEQ
;
A
#
# COMPACT_ATOMS: atom_id res chain seq x y z
N MET A 1 18.41 13.25 -17.37
CA MET A 1 17.77 11.91 -17.34
C MET A 1 17.09 11.80 -15.99
N VAL A 2 15.82 11.38 -15.93
CA VAL A 2 15.14 11.20 -14.64
C VAL A 2 15.74 9.95 -13.98
N GLU A 3 16.38 10.12 -12.83
CA GLU A 3 16.98 9.03 -12.07
C GLU A 3 15.92 8.28 -11.27
N ARG A 4 16.01 6.94 -11.25
CA ARG A 4 15.18 6.10 -10.39
C ARG A 4 15.89 5.88 -9.06
N THR A 5 15.22 6.18 -7.95
CA THR A 5 15.77 5.98 -6.60
C THR A 5 14.84 5.07 -5.81
N ALA A 6 15.39 4.01 -5.21
CA ALA A 6 14.61 3.12 -4.35
C ALA A 6 14.31 3.79 -3.00
N VAL A 7 13.08 3.61 -2.53
CA VAL A 7 12.59 4.07 -1.23
C VAL A 7 12.20 2.85 -0.41
N PHE A 8 12.53 2.85 0.88
CA PHE A 8 12.17 1.79 1.83
C PHE A 8 11.71 2.42 3.14
N PRO A 9 10.69 1.85 3.82
CA PRO A 9 10.33 2.25 5.17
C PRO A 9 11.48 2.03 6.16
N ALA A 10 11.44 2.72 7.29
CA ALA A 10 12.42 2.55 8.36
C ALA A 10 12.35 1.14 8.97
N SER A 11 11.14 0.67 9.29
CA SER A 11 10.85 -0.70 9.68
C SER A 11 10.50 -1.50 8.43
N ARG A 12 11.42 -2.35 7.98
CA ARG A 12 11.26 -3.15 6.75
C ARG A 12 10.81 -4.55 7.11
N HIS A 13 9.76 -5.05 6.47
CA HIS A 13 9.49 -6.49 6.48
C HIS A 13 10.55 -7.22 5.63
N SER A 14 10.80 -8.49 5.96
CA SER A 14 11.80 -9.36 5.30
C SER A 14 11.59 -9.52 3.78
N LEU A 15 10.34 -9.46 3.30
CA LEU A 15 9.97 -9.77 1.90
C LEU A 15 10.77 -8.97 0.86
N TYR A 16 11.08 -7.69 1.11
CA TYR A 16 11.83 -6.86 0.16
C TYR A 16 13.23 -7.41 -0.13
N ALA A 17 13.92 -7.85 0.92
CA ALA A 17 15.27 -8.42 0.81
C ALA A 17 15.21 -9.84 0.22
N GLU A 18 14.26 -10.65 0.68
CA GLU A 18 14.09 -12.04 0.25
C GLU A 18 13.69 -12.15 -1.23
N HIS A 19 12.73 -11.34 -1.67
CA HIS A 19 12.21 -11.37 -3.05
C HIS A 19 12.84 -10.33 -3.97
N ARG A 20 13.81 -9.54 -3.46
CA ARG A 20 14.67 -8.63 -4.24
C ARG A 20 13.91 -7.56 -5.02
N TYR A 21 12.97 -6.88 -4.37
CA TYR A 21 12.23 -5.74 -4.92
C TYR A 21 12.26 -4.53 -3.97
N SER A 22 12.02 -3.34 -4.52
CA SER A 22 11.99 -2.10 -3.72
C SER A 22 10.58 -1.84 -3.18
N ALA A 23 10.45 -1.22 -2.00
CA ALA A 23 9.13 -0.84 -1.47
C ALA A 23 8.45 0.25 -2.32
N ALA A 24 9.26 1.20 -2.80
CA ALA A 24 8.85 2.18 -3.78
C ALA A 24 10.01 2.56 -4.69
N ILE A 25 9.68 3.12 -5.85
CA ILE A 25 10.62 3.81 -6.73
C ILE A 25 10.16 5.26 -6.88
N ARG A 26 11.04 6.19 -6.49
CA ARG A 26 10.95 7.60 -6.87
C ARG A 26 11.48 7.77 -8.29
N SER A 27 10.72 8.45 -9.14
CA SER A 27 11.12 8.83 -10.50
C SER A 27 10.61 10.25 -10.78
N GLY A 28 11.46 11.25 -10.54
CA GLY A 28 11.07 12.66 -10.64
C GLY A 28 10.16 13.07 -9.47
N ASP A 29 9.00 13.62 -9.80
CA ASP A 29 7.92 14.03 -8.89
C ASP A 29 6.91 12.91 -8.61
N LEU A 30 7.13 11.70 -9.13
CA LEU A 30 6.25 10.56 -8.91
C LEU A 30 6.90 9.50 -8.03
N LEU A 31 6.08 8.92 -7.16
CA LEU A 31 6.40 7.75 -6.35
C LEU A 31 5.52 6.58 -6.78
N PHE A 32 6.16 5.52 -7.27
CA PHE A 32 5.51 4.27 -7.61
C PHE A 32 5.72 3.29 -6.46
N VAL A 33 4.67 3.00 -5.72
CA VAL A 33 4.72 2.12 -4.55
C VAL A 33 4.40 0.69 -4.99
N SER A 34 5.21 -0.27 -4.54
CA SER A 34 4.85 -1.69 -4.67
C SER A 34 3.59 -2.00 -3.88
N GLY A 35 2.86 -3.04 -4.26
CA GLY A 35 1.69 -3.48 -3.51
C GLY A 35 2.00 -3.65 -2.03
N GLN A 36 1.21 -2.98 -1.19
CA GLN A 36 1.32 -3.05 0.25
C GLN A 36 0.27 -4.03 0.76
N VAL A 37 0.72 -4.92 1.63
CA VAL A 37 -0.06 -6.01 2.23
C VAL A 37 0.06 -5.92 3.74
N GLY A 38 -0.85 -6.59 4.46
CA GLY A 38 -0.82 -6.69 5.92
C GLY A 38 0.23 -7.65 6.42
N SER A 39 1.50 -7.41 6.07
CA SER A 39 2.64 -8.22 6.50
C SER A 39 3.19 -7.76 7.84
N ARG A 40 3.47 -8.74 8.70
CA ARG A 40 4.27 -8.59 9.91
C ARG A 40 5.76 -8.46 9.54
N GLU A 41 6.61 -8.13 10.50
CA GLU A 41 8.05 -7.95 10.26
C GLU A 41 8.73 -9.19 9.67
N ASP A 42 8.28 -10.39 10.05
CA ASP A 42 8.77 -11.67 9.55
C ASP A 42 8.28 -12.00 8.12
N GLY A 43 7.39 -11.18 7.55
CA GLY A 43 6.80 -11.36 6.22
C GLY A 43 5.50 -12.16 6.20
N THR A 44 5.02 -12.66 7.33
CA THR A 44 3.76 -13.42 7.41
C THR A 44 2.53 -12.49 7.38
N PRO A 45 1.38 -12.97 6.88
CA PRO A 45 0.13 -12.21 6.92
C PRO A 45 -0.41 -12.09 8.35
N GLU A 46 -1.01 -10.94 8.65
CA GLU A 46 -1.89 -10.83 9.81
C GLU A 46 -3.13 -11.74 9.61
N PRO A 47 -3.43 -12.68 10.53
CA PRO A 47 -4.50 -13.67 10.38
C PRO A 47 -5.92 -13.11 10.47
N ASP A 48 -6.14 -12.00 11.18
CA ASP A 48 -7.45 -11.33 11.18
C ASP A 48 -7.55 -10.41 9.96
N PHE A 49 -8.59 -10.58 9.14
CA PHE A 49 -8.69 -9.87 7.85
C PHE A 49 -8.76 -8.36 8.01
N GLN A 50 -9.61 -7.84 8.91
CA GLN A 50 -9.72 -6.39 9.10
C GLN A 50 -8.41 -5.81 9.64
N GLN A 51 -7.74 -6.52 10.56
CA GLN A 51 -6.42 -6.14 11.04
C GLN A 51 -5.34 -6.24 9.94
N GLN A 52 -5.45 -7.19 9.01
CA GLN A 52 -4.58 -7.30 7.83
C GLN A 52 -4.74 -6.08 6.91
N VAL A 53 -5.97 -5.62 6.67
CA VAL A 53 -6.23 -4.39 5.90
C VAL A 53 -5.62 -3.18 6.60
N ARG A 54 -5.81 -3.04 7.92
CA ARG A 54 -5.19 -1.95 8.71
C ARG A 54 -3.67 -1.97 8.62
N LEU A 55 -3.06 -3.14 8.80
CA LEU A 55 -1.62 -3.30 8.71
C LEU A 55 -1.10 -3.01 7.29
N ALA A 56 -1.87 -3.32 6.25
CA ALA A 56 -1.51 -2.96 4.86
C ALA A 56 -1.45 -1.44 4.68
N PHE A 57 -2.41 -0.71 5.24
CA PHE A 57 -2.40 0.75 5.24
C PHE A 57 -1.29 1.35 6.10
N ASP A 58 -0.97 0.76 7.25
CA ASP A 58 0.16 1.19 8.10
C ASP A 58 1.50 1.00 7.36
N ASN A 59 1.67 -0.14 6.70
CA ASN A 59 2.85 -0.43 5.86
C ASN A 59 2.94 0.55 4.67
N LEU A 60 1.81 0.88 4.05
CA LEU A 60 1.72 1.90 3.01
C LEU A 60 2.12 3.28 3.54
N HIS A 61 1.59 3.69 4.69
CA HIS A 61 1.94 4.95 5.32
C HIS A 61 3.45 5.03 5.61
N ALA A 62 4.04 3.98 6.18
CA ALA A 62 5.48 3.94 6.46
C ALA A 62 6.33 4.05 5.18
N THR A 63 5.88 3.44 4.08
CA THR A 63 6.55 3.52 2.77
C THR A 63 6.43 4.91 2.14
N LEU A 64 5.25 5.54 2.22
CA LEU A 64 5.02 6.92 1.77
C LEU A 64 5.86 7.91 2.58
N ALA A 65 5.88 7.78 3.91
CA ALA A 65 6.62 8.66 4.80
C ALA A 65 8.14 8.63 4.53
N ALA A 66 8.68 7.49 4.10
CA ALA A 66 10.09 7.38 3.71
C ALA A 66 10.45 8.20 2.44
N ALA A 67 9.46 8.58 1.63
CA ALA A 67 9.60 9.52 0.51
C ALA A 67 9.18 10.95 0.88
N GLY A 68 8.79 11.21 2.12
CA GLY A 68 8.21 12.49 2.55
C GLY A 68 6.76 12.71 2.09
N CYS A 69 6.05 11.64 1.73
CA CYS A 69 4.65 11.69 1.32
C CYS A 69 3.71 11.29 2.46
N THR A 70 2.44 11.71 2.37
CA THR A 70 1.31 11.24 3.19
C THR A 70 0.24 10.59 2.30
N PHE A 71 -0.90 10.21 2.88
CA PHE A 71 -2.04 9.73 2.10
C PHE A 71 -2.66 10.78 1.18
N ASP A 72 -2.51 12.08 1.50
CA ASP A 72 -3.04 13.18 0.68
C ASP A 72 -2.28 13.34 -0.65
N ASP A 73 -1.07 12.79 -0.72
CA ASP A 73 -0.24 12.81 -1.93
C ASP A 73 -0.60 11.69 -2.91
N ILE A 74 -1.48 10.76 -2.53
CA ILE A 74 -1.92 9.66 -3.40
C ILE A 74 -2.78 10.21 -4.54
N ILE A 75 -2.39 9.87 -5.76
CA ILE A 75 -3.08 10.28 -6.99
C ILE A 75 -3.69 9.11 -7.77
N ASP A 76 -3.34 7.87 -7.42
CA ASP A 76 -3.92 6.66 -8.00
C ASP A 76 -3.99 5.52 -6.97
N VAL A 77 -5.13 4.83 -6.88
CA VAL A 77 -5.31 3.64 -6.03
C VAL A 77 -5.87 2.47 -6.84
N THR A 78 -5.17 1.34 -6.77
CA THR A 78 -5.67 0.03 -7.19
C THR A 78 -5.61 -0.93 -6.00
N SER A 79 -6.69 -1.65 -5.71
CA SER A 79 -6.70 -2.70 -4.69
C SER A 79 -7.10 -4.06 -5.26
N PHE A 80 -6.52 -5.10 -4.67
CA PHE A 80 -6.72 -6.49 -5.06
C PHE A 80 -7.26 -7.28 -3.86
N HIS A 81 -8.21 -8.18 -4.13
CA HIS A 81 -9.00 -8.88 -3.11
C HIS A 81 -9.11 -10.36 -3.47
N THR A 82 -8.86 -11.27 -2.53
CA THR A 82 -9.02 -12.72 -2.75
C THR A 82 -10.47 -13.18 -2.72
N ASP A 83 -11.33 -12.48 -1.97
CA ASP A 83 -12.75 -12.78 -1.81
C ASP A 83 -13.57 -11.49 -1.59
N PRO A 84 -13.63 -10.59 -2.58
CA PRO A 84 -14.19 -9.24 -2.40
C PRO A 84 -15.63 -9.23 -1.89
N GLU A 85 -16.45 -10.23 -2.26
CA GLU A 85 -17.86 -10.33 -1.82
C GLU A 85 -17.99 -10.42 -0.30
N ASN A 86 -17.08 -11.15 0.37
CA ASN A 86 -17.10 -11.33 1.83
C ASN A 86 -16.18 -10.34 2.57
N GLN A 87 -15.33 -9.61 1.85
CA GLN A 87 -14.29 -8.73 2.42
C GLN A 87 -14.65 -7.24 2.35
N PHE A 88 -15.61 -6.85 1.51
CA PHE A 88 -15.83 -5.44 1.17
C PHE A 88 -16.21 -4.56 2.37
N GLU A 89 -17.02 -5.06 3.30
CA GLU A 89 -17.47 -4.29 4.47
C GLU A 89 -16.31 -3.95 5.43
N ASP A 90 -15.42 -4.90 5.69
CA ASP A 90 -14.21 -4.68 6.50
C ASP A 90 -13.27 -3.68 5.82
N ILE A 91 -13.10 -3.79 4.48
CA ILE A 91 -12.30 -2.84 3.71
C ILE A 91 -12.91 -1.43 3.77
N MET A 92 -14.25 -1.31 3.64
CA MET A 92 -14.95 -0.02 3.75
C MET A 92 -14.75 0.62 5.12
N THR A 93 -14.83 -0.17 6.19
CA THR A 93 -14.60 0.30 7.56
C THR A 93 -13.23 0.95 7.68
N VAL A 94 -12.17 0.25 7.29
CA VAL A 94 -10.79 0.76 7.40
C VAL A 94 -10.56 1.94 6.45
N LYS A 95 -11.02 1.84 5.18
CA LYS A 95 -10.85 2.91 4.20
C LYS A 95 -11.52 4.21 4.64
N ASN A 96 -12.72 4.15 5.21
CA ASN A 96 -13.47 5.35 5.60
C ASN A 96 -12.89 6.01 6.86
N GLU A 97 -12.19 5.27 7.71
CA GLU A 97 -11.41 5.86 8.81
C GLU A 97 -10.19 6.63 8.28
N ILE A 98 -9.51 6.10 7.25
CA ILE A 98 -8.29 6.69 6.68
C ILE A 98 -8.62 7.87 5.75
N PHE A 99 -9.50 7.66 4.77
CA PHE A 99 -9.97 8.68 3.84
C PHE A 99 -11.33 9.21 4.30
N SER A 100 -11.32 9.93 5.42
CA SER A 100 -12.53 10.34 6.14
C SER A 100 -13.29 11.52 5.53
N ALA A 101 -12.66 12.28 4.62
CA ALA A 101 -13.25 13.46 4.00
C ALA A 101 -12.83 13.63 2.53
N PRO A 102 -13.64 14.32 1.71
CA PRO A 102 -13.27 14.63 0.33
C PRO A 102 -12.17 15.70 0.23
N PRO A 103 -11.41 15.77 -0.89
CA PRO A 103 -11.54 14.90 -2.06
C PRO A 103 -11.01 13.48 -1.79
N TYR A 104 -11.82 12.48 -2.09
CA TYR A 104 -11.40 11.07 -1.99
C TYR A 104 -10.47 10.71 -3.15
N PRO A 105 -9.56 9.73 -2.99
CA PRO A 105 -8.75 9.26 -4.10
C PRO A 105 -9.64 8.63 -5.19
N ASN A 106 -9.13 8.57 -6.42
CA ASN A 106 -9.68 7.64 -7.40
C ASN A 106 -9.55 6.19 -6.85
N TRP A 107 -10.30 5.23 -7.37
CA TRP A 107 -10.15 3.85 -6.91
C TRP A 107 -10.61 2.82 -7.93
N THR A 108 -9.75 1.83 -8.18
CA THR A 108 -10.08 0.60 -8.91
C THR A 108 -9.93 -0.61 -7.96
N ALA A 109 -10.99 -1.38 -7.76
CA ALA A 109 -10.99 -2.60 -6.93
C ALA A 109 -11.17 -3.84 -7.83
N VAL A 110 -10.34 -4.87 -7.63
CA VAL A 110 -10.30 -6.06 -8.49
C VAL A 110 -10.27 -7.35 -7.66
N GLY A 111 -11.16 -8.28 -7.97
CA GLY A 111 -11.08 -9.65 -7.46
C GLY A 111 -9.97 -10.43 -8.18
N VAL A 112 -9.08 -11.06 -7.41
CA VAL A 112 -7.94 -11.84 -7.92
C VAL A 112 -7.90 -13.21 -7.27
N THR A 113 -7.19 -14.15 -7.87
CA THR A 113 -7.15 -15.54 -7.38
C THR A 113 -6.04 -15.81 -6.37
N TRP A 114 -5.04 -14.92 -6.24
CA TRP A 114 -3.88 -15.15 -5.38
C TRP A 114 -3.07 -13.86 -5.11
N LEU A 115 -2.66 -13.66 -3.86
CA LEU A 115 -1.81 -12.56 -3.39
C LEU A 115 -0.73 -13.05 -2.42
N ALA A 116 0.06 -14.07 -2.81
CA ALA A 116 1.19 -14.56 -2.02
C ALA A 116 0.90 -14.95 -0.54
N GLY A 117 -0.32 -15.38 -0.24
CA GLY A 117 -0.76 -15.75 1.11
C GLY A 117 -1.46 -14.62 1.89
N PHE A 118 -1.59 -13.44 1.28
CA PHE A 118 -2.41 -12.34 1.77
C PHE A 118 -3.79 -12.35 1.10
N ASP A 119 -4.72 -11.58 1.66
CA ASP A 119 -6.10 -11.46 1.20
C ASP A 119 -6.44 -10.06 0.67
N PHE A 120 -5.62 -9.07 1.02
CA PHE A 120 -5.74 -7.69 0.57
C PHE A 120 -4.37 -7.14 0.16
N GLU A 121 -4.32 -6.49 -0.99
CA GLU A 121 -3.16 -5.72 -1.45
C GLU A 121 -3.61 -4.36 -1.99
N ILE A 122 -2.89 -3.29 -1.63
CA ILE A 122 -3.12 -1.94 -2.14
C ILE A 122 -1.87 -1.43 -2.88
N LYS A 123 -2.06 -1.04 -4.14
CA LYS A 123 -1.04 -0.43 -4.99
C LYS A 123 -1.40 1.02 -5.24
N VAL A 124 -0.42 1.92 -5.01
CA VAL A 124 -0.65 3.36 -5.20
C VAL A 124 0.41 4.02 -6.06
N ILE A 125 0.04 5.16 -6.63
CA ILE A 125 0.96 6.17 -7.14
C ILE A 125 0.73 7.43 -6.33
N ALA A 126 1.81 8.05 -5.87
CA ALA A 126 1.76 9.33 -5.17
C ALA A 126 2.59 10.40 -5.91
N ARG A 127 2.22 11.66 -5.72
CA ARG A 127 3.02 12.81 -6.13
C ARG A 127 3.91 13.22 -4.98
N ILE A 128 5.22 13.25 -5.20
CA ILE A 128 6.17 13.70 -4.18
C ILE A 128 6.05 15.23 -4.10
N PRO A 129 5.79 15.81 -2.91
CA PRO A 129 5.72 17.26 -2.75
C PRO A 129 6.99 17.96 -3.25
N GLU A 130 6.80 19.10 -3.91
CA GLU A 130 7.91 20.01 -4.23
C GLU A 130 8.49 20.56 -2.92
N GLN A 131 9.81 20.64 -2.82
CA GLN A 131 10.51 21.28 -1.69
C GLN A 131 10.55 22.79 -1.87
#